data_AF-A0A251TVQ3-F1
#
_entry.id   AF-A0A251TVQ3-F1
#
_cell.length_a   1.000
_cell.length_b   1.000
_cell.length_c   1.000
_cell.angle_alpha   90.00
_cell.angle_beta   90.00
_cell.angle_gamma   90.00
#
_symmetry.space_group_name_H-M   'P 1'
#
loop_
_entity.id
_entity.type
_entity.pdbx_description
1 polymer ?
#
loop_
_entity_poly.entity_id
_entity_poly.type
_entity_poly.pdbx_seq_one_letter_code
_entity_poly.pdbx_strand_id
1 'polypeptide(L)'
;MLDVEHQAAKVLVELAELQDREVGDGTTSVVIVAAELLKRANDLVKNKIHPTSVISGYRLAMREACKYIEEKLAIKVDKLGKDSLVNCAKTRMSSKLLSGDSDFFANLVRFYYFSKVSSFVFYFI
;
A
#
# COMPACT_ATOMS: atom_id res chain seq x y z
N MET A 1 9.14 3.88 -19.31
CA MET A 1 7.93 3.16 -18.82
C MET A 1 7.76 1.92 -19.68
N LEU A 2 7.23 0.84 -19.11
CA LEU A 2 6.98 -0.39 -19.86
C LEU A 2 5.92 -0.12 -20.92
N ASP A 3 6.27 -0.31 -22.19
CA ASP A 3 5.30 -0.24 -23.28
C ASP A 3 4.57 -1.58 -23.36
N VAL A 4 3.25 -1.54 -23.16
CA VAL A 4 2.41 -2.72 -23.00
C VAL A 4 1.23 -2.60 -23.95
N GLU A 5 1.19 -3.47 -24.96
CA GLU A 5 0.13 -3.44 -25.97
C GLU A 5 -1.19 -4.06 -25.48
N HIS A 6 -1.11 -5.10 -24.62
CA HIS A 6 -2.28 -5.85 -24.19
C HIS A 6 -3.15 -5.07 -23.21
N GLN A 7 -4.44 -4.87 -23.54
CA GLN A 7 -5.35 -4.03 -22.76
C GLN A 7 -5.49 -4.46 -21.28
N ALA A 8 -5.53 -5.76 -20.99
CA ALA A 8 -5.60 -6.22 -19.59
C ALA A 8 -4.31 -5.93 -18.79
N ALA A 9 -3.16 -5.86 -19.48
CA ALA A 9 -1.90 -5.56 -18.84
C ALA A 9 -1.73 -4.04 -18.64
N LYS A 10 -2.32 -3.21 -19.52
CA LYS A 10 -2.45 -1.75 -19.28
C LYS A 10 -3.21 -1.45 -17.98
N VAL A 11 -4.29 -2.19 -17.70
CA VAL A 11 -5.03 -2.05 -16.42
C VAL A 11 -4.13 -2.32 -15.20
N LEU A 12 -3.19 -3.27 -15.30
CA LEU A 12 -2.24 -3.55 -14.20
C LEU A 12 -1.17 -2.45 -14.06
N VAL A 13 -0.72 -1.85 -15.18
CA VAL A 13 0.19 -0.69 -15.17
C VAL A 13 -0.51 0.51 -14.54
N GLU A 14 -1.73 0.83 -14.97
CA GLU A 14 -2.55 1.90 -14.40
C GLU A 14 -2.80 1.68 -12.90
N LEU A 15 -3.04 0.43 -12.46
CA LEU A 15 -3.18 0.09 -11.05
C LEU A 15 -1.91 0.42 -10.23
N ALA A 16 -0.73 0.11 -10.77
CA ALA A 16 0.54 0.43 -10.11
C ALA A 16 0.77 1.94 -10.02
N GLU A 17 0.46 2.68 -11.08
CA GLU A 17 0.57 4.15 -11.12
C GLU A 17 -0.41 4.82 -10.15
N LEU A 18 -1.64 4.33 -10.06
CA LEU A 18 -2.62 4.81 -9.09
C LEU A 18 -2.14 4.57 -7.66
N GLN A 19 -1.58 3.39 -7.36
CA GLN A 19 -1.04 3.08 -6.04
C GLN A 19 0.15 3.99 -5.68
N ASP A 20 1.01 4.30 -6.66
CA ASP A 20 2.13 5.21 -6.46
C ASP A 20 1.66 6.64 -6.19
N ARG A 21 0.63 7.10 -6.91
CA ARG A 21 0.09 8.46 -6.76
C ARG A 21 -0.65 8.67 -5.44
N GLU A 22 -1.50 7.72 -5.04
CA GLU A 22 -2.37 7.89 -3.86
C GLU A 22 -1.66 7.54 -2.54
N VAL A 23 -0.81 6.51 -2.54
CA VAL A 23 -0.15 6.00 -1.33
C VAL A 23 1.38 6.09 -1.42
N GLY A 24 1.93 5.91 -2.62
CA GLY A 24 3.37 5.90 -2.88
C GLY A 24 4.09 4.66 -2.34
N ASP A 25 3.37 3.67 -1.81
CA ASP A 25 3.91 2.40 -1.30
C ASP A 25 3.16 1.21 -1.88
N GLY A 26 3.81 0.05 -1.88
CA GLY A 26 3.17 -1.22 -2.23
C GLY A 26 2.79 -1.34 -3.71
N THR A 27 3.37 -0.53 -4.60
CA THR A 27 3.13 -0.56 -6.05
C THR A 27 3.42 -1.93 -6.66
N THR A 28 4.50 -2.58 -6.23
CA THR A 28 4.81 -3.97 -6.64
C THR A 28 3.83 -4.96 -6.04
N SER A 29 3.51 -4.81 -4.75
CA SER A 29 2.64 -5.74 -4.02
C SER A 29 1.23 -5.75 -4.59
N VAL A 30 0.66 -4.59 -4.93
CA VAL A 30 -0.71 -4.51 -5.47
C VAL A 30 -0.83 -5.23 -6.82
N VAL A 31 0.19 -5.13 -7.68
CA VAL A 31 0.22 -5.82 -8.98
C VAL A 31 0.30 -7.34 -8.79
N ILE A 32 1.18 -7.81 -7.90
CA ILE A 32 1.34 -9.25 -7.61
C ILE A 32 0.04 -9.83 -7.05
N VAL A 33 -0.60 -9.12 -6.11
CA VAL A 33 -1.88 -9.55 -5.52
C VAL A 33 -2.98 -9.62 -6.58
N ALA A 34 -3.09 -8.60 -7.45
CA ALA A 34 -4.08 -8.61 -8.53
C ALA A 34 -3.86 -9.78 -9.51
N ALA A 35 -2.60 -10.06 -9.87
CA ALA A 35 -2.25 -11.16 -10.76
C ALA A 35 -2.64 -12.53 -10.16
N GLU A 36 -2.35 -12.76 -8.88
CA GLU A 36 -2.71 -14.03 -8.21
C GLU A 36 -4.24 -14.17 -8.06
N LEU A 37 -4.96 -13.08 -7.72
CA LEU A 37 -6.43 -13.09 -7.66
C LEU A 37 -7.08 -13.45 -9.00
N LEU A 38 -6.54 -12.93 -10.12
CA LEU A 38 -7.00 -13.25 -11.46
C LEU A 38 -6.71 -14.71 -11.82
N LYS A 39 -5.52 -15.22 -11.49
CA LYS A 39 -5.15 -16.62 -11.70
C LYS A 39 -6.11 -17.56 -10.99
N ARG A 40 -6.39 -17.31 -9.70
CA ARG A 40 -7.33 -18.11 -8.90
C ARG A 40 -8.77 -17.97 -9.37
N ALA A 41 -9.19 -16.77 -9.78
CA ALA A 41 -10.52 -16.56 -10.35
C ALA A 41 -10.71 -17.38 -11.63
N ASN A 42 -9.68 -17.45 -12.49
CA ASN A 42 -9.71 -18.26 -13.71
C ASN A 42 -9.88 -19.76 -13.40
N ASP A 43 -9.22 -20.27 -12.36
CA ASP A 43 -9.38 -21.67 -11.93
C ASP A 43 -10.81 -21.97 -11.41
N LEU A 44 -11.41 -21.04 -10.68
CA LEU A 44 -12.81 -21.15 -10.25
C LEU A 44 -13.79 -21.16 -11.43
N VAL A 45 -13.54 -20.31 -12.43
CA VAL A 45 -14.35 -20.27 -13.67
C VAL A 45 -14.20 -21.57 -14.47
N LYS A 46 -13.00 -22.14 -14.56
CA LYS A 46 -12.78 -23.48 -15.16
C LYS A 46 -13.57 -24.57 -14.43
N ASN A 47 -13.72 -24.43 -13.11
CA ASN A 47 -14.55 -25.29 -12.27
C ASN A 47 -16.06 -24.98 -12.35
N LYS A 48 -16.51 -24.29 -13.40
CA LYS A 48 -17.93 -23.97 -13.69
C LYS A 48 -18.59 -23.04 -12.67
N ILE A 49 -17.82 -22.30 -11.88
CA ILE A 49 -18.37 -21.24 -11.01
C ILE A 49 -18.60 -19.99 -11.86
N HIS A 50 -19.80 -19.42 -11.78
CA HIS A 50 -20.15 -18.22 -12.53
C HIS A 50 -19.28 -17.02 -12.08
N PRO A 51 -18.70 -16.21 -13.00
CA PRO A 51 -17.83 -15.09 -12.65
C PRO A 51 -18.44 -14.11 -11.64
N THR A 52 -19.75 -13.82 -11.75
CA THR A 52 -20.47 -12.95 -10.79
C THR A 52 -20.41 -13.47 -9.36
N SER A 53 -20.44 -14.79 -9.16
CA SER A 53 -20.31 -15.41 -7.83
C SER A 53 -18.90 -15.23 -7.28
N VAL A 54 -17.87 -15.37 -8.12
CA VAL A 54 -16.47 -15.12 -7.73
C VAL A 54 -16.28 -13.66 -7.31
N ILE A 55 -16.79 -12.71 -8.10
CA ILE A 55 -16.73 -11.27 -7.80
C ILE A 55 -17.43 -10.97 -6.46
N SER A 56 -18.61 -11.55 -6.25
CA SER A 56 -19.38 -11.35 -5.00
C SER A 56 -18.62 -11.92 -3.79
N GLY A 57 -18.01 -13.09 -3.94
CA GLY A 57 -17.18 -13.71 -2.91
C GLY A 57 -15.94 -12.87 -2.57
N TYR A 58 -15.22 -12.36 -3.58
CA TYR A 58 -14.07 -11.48 -3.36
C TYR A 58 -14.47 -10.16 -2.67
N ARG A 59 -15.60 -9.56 -3.04
CA ARG A 59 -16.12 -8.35 -2.36
C ARG A 59 -16.48 -8.62 -0.90
N LEU A 60 -17.04 -9.78 -0.59
CA LEU A 60 -17.33 -10.16 0.79
C LEU A 60 -16.03 -10.37 1.58
N ALA A 61 -15.10 -11.14 1.04
CA ALA A 61 -13.81 -11.42 1.68
C ALA A 61 -13.00 -10.13 1.92
N MET A 62 -13.00 -9.20 0.95
CA MET A 62 -12.35 -7.90 1.08
C MET A 62 -12.91 -7.11 2.27
N ARG A 63 -14.24 -7.05 2.43
CA ARG A 63 -14.86 -6.31 3.54
C ARG A 63 -14.45 -6.87 4.91
N GLU A 64 -14.49 -8.19 5.07
CA GLU A 64 -14.09 -8.84 6.32
C GLU A 64 -12.57 -8.68 6.57
N ALA A 65 -11.75 -8.75 5.54
CA ALA A 65 -10.31 -8.51 5.65
C ALA A 65 -10.00 -7.07 6.09
N CYS A 66 -10.65 -6.06 5.49
CA CYS A 66 -10.49 -4.66 5.90
C CYS A 66 -10.90 -4.46 7.36
N LYS A 67 -12.06 -5.01 7.76
CA LYS A 67 -12.53 -4.95 9.14
C LYS A 67 -11.53 -5.58 10.11
N TYR A 68 -10.99 -6.75 9.77
CA TYR A 68 -9.98 -7.41 10.59
C TYR A 68 -8.71 -6.57 10.75
N ILE A 69 -8.23 -5.96 9.66
CA ILE A 69 -7.05 -5.07 9.69
C ILE A 69 -7.31 -3.89 10.63
N GLU A 70 -8.47 -3.23 10.52
CA GLU A 70 -8.83 -2.09 11.37
C GLU A 70 -8.95 -2.46 12.85
N GLU A 71 -9.54 -3.62 13.16
CA GLU A 71 -9.79 -4.02 14.55
C GLU A 71 -8.57 -4.63 15.25
N LYS A 72 -7.70 -5.32 14.51
CA LYS A 72 -6.65 -6.17 15.11
C LYS A 72 -5.22 -5.73 14.78
N LEU A 73 -5.01 -5.06 13.67
CA LEU A 73 -3.66 -4.74 13.17
C LEU A 73 -3.37 -3.24 13.16
N ALA A 74 -4.40 -2.40 13.01
CA ALA A 74 -4.24 -0.97 12.97
C ALA A 74 -3.89 -0.42 14.37
N ILE A 75 -2.74 0.25 14.46
CA ILE A 75 -2.33 1.01 15.64
C ILE A 75 -2.59 2.47 15.34
N LYS A 76 -3.40 3.13 16.17
CA LYS A 76 -3.68 4.56 15.98
C LYS A 76 -2.43 5.40 16.22
N VAL A 77 -2.26 6.45 15.41
CA VAL A 77 -1.08 7.33 15.39
C VAL A 77 -0.84 8.05 16.72
N ASP A 78 -1.88 8.36 17.48
CA ASP A 78 -1.80 8.92 18.84
C ASP A 78 -1.07 8.00 19.83
N LYS A 79 -1.04 6.70 19.55
CA LYS A 79 -0.31 5.70 20.34
C LYS A 79 1.07 5.36 19.77
N LEU A 80 1.44 5.92 18.62
CA LEU A 80 2.75 5.71 18.02
C LEU A 80 3.80 6.58 18.73
N GLY A 81 4.87 5.94 19.23
CA GLY A 81 6.01 6.64 19.79
C GLY A 81 6.79 7.40 18.73
N LYS A 82 7.66 8.32 19.16
CA LYS A 82 8.53 9.11 18.27
C LYS A 82 9.40 8.23 17.36
N ASP A 83 9.70 7.01 17.78
CA ASP A 83 10.51 6.04 17.03
C ASP A 83 9.71 5.29 15.96
N SER A 84 8.39 5.24 16.07
CA SER A 84 7.55 4.52 15.11
C SER A 84 7.61 5.17 13.71
N LEU A 85 7.68 6.50 13.64
CA LEU A 85 7.90 7.25 12.39
C LEU A 85 9.26 6.91 11.74
N VAL A 86 10.31 6.78 12.56
CA VAL A 86 11.64 6.40 12.10
C VAL A 86 11.61 4.97 11.55
N ASN A 87 10.99 4.05 12.28
CA ASN A 87 10.86 2.66 11.85
C ASN A 87 10.07 2.54 10.54
N CYS A 88 8.94 3.25 10.40
CA CYS A 88 8.17 3.28 9.15
C CYS A 88 9.00 3.81 7.98
N ALA A 89 9.77 4.89 8.19
CA ALA A 89 10.65 5.45 7.16
C ALA A 89 11.74 4.45 6.74
N LYS A 90 12.37 3.76 7.70
CA LYS A 90 13.38 2.73 7.42
C LYS A 90 12.81 1.56 6.62
N THR A 91 11.64 1.03 6.99
CA THR A 91 10.99 -0.06 6.25
C THR A 91 10.72 0.32 4.79
N ARG A 92 10.30 1.55 4.52
CA ARG A 92 10.10 2.02 3.14
C ARG A 92 11.40 2.16 2.35
N MET A 93 12.50 2.48 3.02
CA MET A 93 13.82 2.68 2.39
C MET A 93 14.59 1.37 2.21
N SER A 94 14.20 0.29 2.89
CA SER A 94 14.96 -0.97 2.90
C SER A 94 15.07 -1.64 1.53
N SER A 95 14.11 -1.40 0.63
CA SER A 95 14.11 -1.91 -0.75
C SER A 95 14.73 -0.95 -1.77
N LYS A 96 15.29 0.19 -1.32
CA LYS A 96 15.83 1.26 -2.17
C LYS A 96 17.34 1.41 -1.96
N LEU A 97 17.99 2.16 -2.85
CA LEU A 97 19.43 2.48 -2.79
C LEU A 97 19.86 3.15 -1.47
N LEU A 98 18.91 3.73 -0.74
CA LEU A 98 19.12 4.42 0.53
C LEU A 98 19.18 3.47 1.74
N SER A 99 19.18 2.15 1.53
CA SER A 99 19.18 1.17 2.61
C SER A 99 20.40 1.30 3.55
N GLY A 100 21.57 1.59 2.98
CA GLY A 100 22.83 1.77 3.73
C GLY A 100 22.83 2.99 4.66
N ASP A 101 22.16 4.08 4.27
CA ASP A 101 22.08 5.33 5.04
C ASP A 101 20.68 5.56 5.63
N SER A 102 19.89 4.49 5.75
CA SER A 102 18.47 4.57 6.13
C SER A 102 18.27 5.25 7.49
N ASP A 103 19.22 5.13 8.41
CA ASP A 103 19.21 5.80 9.72
C ASP A 103 19.31 7.32 9.60
N PHE A 104 20.18 7.82 8.71
CA PHE A 104 20.34 9.26 8.49
C PHE A 104 19.08 9.85 7.85
N PHE A 105 18.59 9.24 6.77
CA PHE A 105 17.43 9.73 6.04
C PHE A 105 16.13 9.59 6.84
N ALA A 106 15.96 8.52 7.64
CA ALA A 106 14.79 8.38 8.50
C ALA A 106 14.74 9.46 9.58
N ASN A 107 15.87 9.84 10.16
CA ASN A 107 15.95 10.94 11.13
C ASN A 107 15.67 12.30 10.48
N LEU A 108 16.13 12.52 9.25
CA LEU A 108 15.83 13.74 8.49
C LEU A 108 14.33 13.85 8.17
N VAL A 109 13.71 12.76 7.70
CA VAL A 109 12.25 12.71 7.44
C VAL A 109 11.46 12.99 8.71
N ARG A 110 11.87 12.40 9.85
CA ARG A 110 11.28 12.70 11.16
C ARG A 110 11.36 14.19 11.47
N PHE A 111 12.54 14.79 11.36
CA PHE A 111 12.75 16.21 11.66
C PHE A 111 11.87 17.12 10.77
N TYR A 112 11.82 16.84 9.47
CA TYR A 112 10.98 17.59 8.53
C TYR A 112 9.49 17.48 8.87
N TYR A 113 8.99 16.28 9.14
CA TYR A 113 7.59 16.05 9.53
C TYR A 113 7.21 16.81 10.80
N PHE A 114 8.04 16.73 11.85
CA PHE A 114 7.79 17.47 13.09
C PHE A 114 7.90 18.99 12.92
N SER A 115 8.82 19.49 12.11
CA SER A 115 8.95 20.92 11.81
C SER A 115 7.71 21.47 11.08
N LYS A 116 7.16 20.70 10.14
CA LYS A 116 5.97 21.08 9.37
C LYS A 116 4.68 21.01 10.21
N VAL A 117 4.56 20.00 11.07
CA VAL A 117 3.44 19.90 12.04
C VAL A 117 3.52 20.99 13.11
N SER A 118 4.72 21.33 13.60
CA SER A 118 4.91 22.42 14.57
C SER A 118 4.65 23.80 13.97
N SER A 119 4.95 24.00 12.69
CA SER A 119 4.59 25.22 11.95
C SER A 119 3.08 25.36 11.73
N PHE A 120 2.34 24.24 11.70
CA PHE A 120 0.89 24.24 11.62
C PHE A 120 0.22 24.62 12.96
N VAL A 121 0.86 24.30 14.09
CA VAL A 121 0.39 24.72 15.43
C VAL A 121 0.62 26.21 15.68
N PHE A 122 1.66 26.81 15.08
CA PHE A 122 1.93 28.25 15.18
C PHE A 122 1.03 29.14 14.30
N TYR A 123 0.28 28.57 13.36
CA TYR A 123 -0.66 29.34 12.53
C TYR A 123 -2.07 29.46 13.14
N PHE A 124 -2.28 28.93 14.35
CA PHE A 124 -3.55 28.95 15.08
C PHE A 124 -3.42 29.42 16.54
N ILE A 125 -2.33 30.10 16.91
CA ILE A 125 -2.19 30.89 18.14
C ILE A 125 -1.79 32.30 17.74
#